data_AF-A0A8J8KL44-F1
#
_entry.id   AF-A0A8J8KL44-F1
#
_cell.length_a   1.000
_cell.length_b   1.000
_cell.length_c   1.000
_cell.angle_alpha   90.00
_cell.angle_beta   90.00
_cell.angle_gamma   90.00
#
_symmetry.space_group_name_H-M   'P 1'
#
loop_
_entity.id
_entity.type
_entity.pdbx_description
1 polymer ?
#
loop_
_entity_poly.entity_id
_entity_poly.type
_entity_poly.pdbx_seq_one_letter_code
_entity_poly.pdbx_strand_id
1 'polypeptide(L)'
;MLEKINFLFLKIFSKNEKEKIGMKIFSVDAETDGLYGESFAIGATVRENGREATFQGRIPDSKVSNRWVKKNVLPHIIDMSITCSSSYILEESFWKFWMENKEDAIVIAHCASPVETGLFRRCVERDLENRMGDGPYPAINDVATLLMLLGERIDSVDTYNNKYGIIVPFKGTSHHPMYDAEAAAVCWEHAFSRLTLK
;
A
#
# COMPACT_ATOMS: atom_id res chain seq x y z
N MET A 1 -30.04 -5.83 -14.85
CA MET A 1 -29.03 -5.64 -13.78
C MET A 1 -27.87 -6.63 -13.83
N LEU A 2 -27.94 -7.69 -14.66
CA LEU A 2 -26.84 -8.66 -14.88
C LEU A 2 -25.92 -8.32 -16.08
N GLU A 3 -26.27 -7.35 -16.92
CA GLU A 3 -25.47 -7.00 -18.11
C GLU A 3 -24.29 -6.05 -17.83
N LYS A 4 -24.31 -5.31 -16.72
CA LYS A 4 -23.23 -4.35 -16.39
C LYS A 4 -21.99 -5.00 -15.76
N ILE A 5 -22.11 -6.21 -15.21
CA ILE A 5 -20.98 -6.93 -14.58
C ILE A 5 -20.03 -7.51 -15.65
N ASN A 6 -20.53 -7.82 -16.84
CA ASN A 6 -19.70 -8.33 -17.94
C ASN A 6 -18.80 -7.26 -18.58
N PHE A 7 -19.12 -5.97 -18.48
CA PHE A 7 -18.39 -4.94 -19.22
C PHE A 7 -17.02 -4.59 -18.60
N LEU A 8 -16.87 -4.74 -17.27
CA LEU A 8 -15.59 -4.52 -16.59
C LEU A 8 -14.66 -5.74 -16.76
N PHE A 9 -15.23 -6.95 -16.69
CA PHE A 9 -14.48 -8.20 -16.90
C PHE A 9 -13.98 -8.34 -18.35
N LEU A 10 -14.78 -7.99 -19.36
CA LEU A 10 -14.36 -8.09 -20.77
C LEU A 10 -13.36 -7.02 -21.21
N LYS A 11 -13.30 -5.84 -20.57
CA LYS A 11 -12.29 -4.82 -20.92
C LYS A 11 -10.86 -5.22 -20.52
N ILE A 12 -10.70 -6.09 -19.54
CA ILE A 12 -9.39 -6.62 -19.11
C ILE A 12 -8.83 -7.61 -20.15
N PHE A 13 -9.71 -8.29 -20.91
CA PHE A 13 -9.31 -9.37 -21.83
C PHE A 13 -9.57 -9.09 -23.31
N SER A 14 -10.18 -7.96 -23.64
CA SER A 14 -10.47 -7.56 -25.02
C SER A 14 -9.75 -6.25 -25.35
N LYS A 15 -8.47 -6.35 -25.69
CA LYS A 15 -7.78 -5.44 -26.60
C LYS A 15 -6.44 -6.03 -27.04
N ASN A 16 -6.22 -5.93 -28.35
CA ASN A 16 -5.02 -6.29 -29.12
C ASN A 16 -3.69 -6.18 -28.37
N GLU A 17 -2.74 -7.07 -28.70
CA GLU A 17 -1.37 -7.21 -28.19
C GLU A 17 -0.43 -5.99 -28.34
N LYS A 18 -0.95 -4.75 -28.40
CA LYS A 18 -0.13 -3.51 -28.50
C LYS A 18 -0.48 -2.40 -27.50
N GLU A 19 -1.45 -2.59 -26.62
CA GLU A 19 -1.62 -1.76 -25.42
C GLU A 19 -1.94 -2.68 -24.25
N LYS A 20 -0.91 -3.15 -23.53
CA LYS A 20 -1.13 -3.60 -22.15
C LYS A 20 -1.60 -2.34 -21.41
N ILE A 21 -2.90 -2.26 -21.12
CA ILE A 21 -3.39 -1.29 -20.13
C ILE A 21 -2.70 -1.70 -18.83
N GLY A 22 -1.59 -1.04 -18.50
CA GLY A 22 -0.88 -1.29 -17.25
C GLY A 22 -1.85 -1.06 -16.10
N MET A 23 -1.98 -2.04 -15.22
CA MET A 23 -2.74 -1.85 -13.99
C MET A 23 -2.04 -0.77 -13.18
N LYS A 24 -2.77 0.28 -12.81
CA LYS A 24 -2.31 1.28 -11.87
C LYS A 24 -2.37 0.68 -10.46
N ILE A 25 -1.24 0.52 -9.81
CA ILE A 25 -1.14 -0.08 -8.48
C ILE A 25 -0.83 1.02 -7.48
N PHE A 26 -1.70 1.19 -6.49
CA PHE A 26 -1.46 2.03 -5.32
C PHE A 26 -1.05 1.12 -4.16
N SER A 27 0.24 1.03 -3.86
CA SER A 27 0.73 0.27 -2.71
C SER A 27 0.97 1.20 -1.54
N VAL A 28 0.51 0.80 -0.37
CA VAL A 28 0.65 1.58 0.86
C VAL A 28 1.11 0.70 1.99
N ASP A 29 1.96 1.28 2.83
CA ASP A 29 2.37 0.74 4.12
C ASP A 29 2.40 1.88 5.14
N ALA A 30 1.92 1.60 6.35
CA ALA A 30 1.96 2.56 7.44
C ALA A 30 2.54 1.94 8.71
N GLU A 31 3.39 2.71 9.38
CA GLU A 31 3.83 2.39 10.72
C GLU A 31 2.96 3.14 11.74
N THR A 32 2.38 2.42 12.69
CA THR A 32 1.40 2.93 13.66
C THR A 32 1.85 2.73 15.11
N ASP A 33 1.43 3.64 16.01
CA ASP A 33 1.80 3.59 17.43
C ASP A 33 1.06 2.46 18.18
N GLY A 34 1.45 1.22 17.87
CA GLY A 34 0.67 0.01 18.12
C GLY A 34 -0.32 -0.27 16.98
N LEU A 35 -0.73 -1.54 16.82
CA LEU A 35 -1.53 -2.01 15.67
C LEU A 35 -2.81 -1.22 15.38
N TYR A 36 -3.43 -0.62 16.40
CA TYR A 36 -4.66 0.18 16.29
C TYR A 36 -4.43 1.68 16.57
N GLY A 37 -3.16 2.08 16.73
CA GLY A 37 -2.78 3.46 16.99
C GLY A 37 -2.81 4.34 15.75
N GLU A 38 -2.45 5.61 15.95
CA GLU A 38 -2.29 6.56 14.86
C GLU A 38 -1.00 6.32 14.09
N SER A 39 -0.97 6.72 12.81
CA SER A 39 0.23 6.59 11.99
C SER A 39 1.31 7.56 12.44
N PHE A 40 2.55 7.08 12.51
CA PHE A 40 3.74 7.90 12.75
C PHE A 40 4.72 7.91 11.58
N ALA A 41 4.61 6.95 10.67
CA ALA A 41 5.25 6.98 9.37
C ALA A 41 4.36 6.32 8.32
N ILE A 42 4.38 6.82 7.08
CA ILE A 42 3.59 6.28 5.96
C ILE A 42 4.44 6.33 4.69
N GLY A 43 4.40 5.26 3.91
CA GLY A 43 5.00 5.12 2.60
C GLY A 43 3.94 4.68 1.59
N ALA A 44 3.94 5.27 0.40
CA ALA A 44 3.07 4.81 -0.66
C ALA A 44 3.71 4.99 -2.04
N THR A 45 3.36 4.09 -2.96
CA THR A 45 3.77 4.10 -4.36
C THR A 45 2.54 4.04 -5.25
N VAL A 46 2.62 4.69 -6.41
CA VAL A 46 1.65 4.57 -7.49
C VAL A 46 2.41 4.18 -8.73
N ARG A 47 2.23 2.95 -9.18
CA ARG A 47 2.99 2.38 -10.31
C ARG A 47 2.05 2.15 -11.48
N GLU A 48 2.36 2.77 -12.61
CA GLU A 48 1.60 2.63 -13.86
C GLU A 48 2.56 2.67 -15.05
N ASN A 49 2.69 1.57 -15.78
CA ASN A 49 3.55 1.48 -16.99
C ASN A 49 4.99 1.99 -16.78
N GLY A 50 5.57 1.74 -15.60
CA GLY A 50 6.91 2.20 -15.23
C GLY A 50 7.01 3.67 -14.81
N ARG A 51 5.89 4.42 -14.75
CA ARG A 51 5.81 5.70 -14.05
C ARG A 51 5.48 5.47 -12.59
N GLU A 52 6.16 6.20 -11.73
CA GLU A 52 6.04 6.09 -10.28
C GLU A 52 5.74 7.46 -9.68
N ALA A 53 4.70 7.56 -8.86
CA ALA A 53 4.53 8.65 -7.90
C ALA A 53 4.69 8.07 -6.49
N THR A 54 5.30 8.83 -5.58
CA THR A 54 5.59 8.35 -4.23
C THR A 54 5.16 9.35 -3.17
N PHE A 55 4.83 8.81 -2.00
CA PHE A 55 4.60 9.56 -0.78
C PHE A 55 5.43 8.97 0.34
N GLN A 56 6.12 9.83 1.08
CA GLN A 56 6.79 9.47 2.33
C GLN A 56 6.49 10.54 3.37
N GLY A 57 6.01 10.09 4.53
CA GLY A 57 5.75 10.97 5.64
C GLY A 57 6.17 10.38 6.98
N ARG A 58 6.67 11.23 7.88
CA ARG A 58 7.09 10.84 9.23
C ARG A 58 6.82 11.97 10.22
N ILE A 59 6.44 11.60 11.44
CA ILE A 59 6.32 12.51 12.60
C ILE A 59 7.53 12.37 13.55
N PRO A 60 7.77 13.31 14.49
CA PRO A 60 8.84 13.16 15.47
C PRO A 60 8.68 11.92 16.35
N ASP A 61 9.77 11.19 16.59
CA ASP A 61 9.81 9.99 17.45
C ASP A 61 9.28 10.23 18.88
N SER A 62 9.38 11.48 19.36
CA SER A 62 8.84 11.88 20.66
C SER A 62 7.32 11.77 20.76
N LYS A 63 6.61 11.65 19.63
CA LYS A 63 5.16 11.43 19.55
C LYS A 63 4.77 9.96 19.62
N VAL A 64 5.71 9.04 19.38
CA VAL A 64 5.49 7.60 19.51
C VAL A 64 5.55 7.22 20.99
N SER A 65 4.62 6.41 21.46
CA SER A 65 4.50 6.03 22.87
C SER A 65 4.71 4.52 23.10
N ASN A 66 4.34 3.69 22.14
CA ASN A 66 4.38 2.23 22.23
C ASN A 66 5.82 1.72 22.34
N ARG A 67 6.09 0.96 23.40
CA ARG A 67 7.43 0.45 23.72
C ARG A 67 7.94 -0.55 22.68
N TRP A 68 7.06 -1.36 22.13
CA TRP A 68 7.44 -2.33 21.11
C TRP A 68 7.84 -1.61 19.82
N VAL A 69 7.06 -0.62 19.39
CA VAL A 69 7.36 0.21 18.21
C VAL A 69 8.70 0.92 18.35
N LYS A 70 8.94 1.56 19.50
CA LYS A 70 10.22 2.23 19.78
C LYS A 70 11.43 1.32 19.64
N LYS A 71 11.27 0.05 20.03
CA LYS A 71 12.36 -0.93 20.03
C LYS A 71 12.57 -1.56 18.65
N ASN A 72 11.50 -1.82 17.91
CA ASN A 72 11.55 -2.69 16.73
C ASN A 72 11.30 -1.97 15.40
N VAL A 73 10.73 -0.76 15.40
CA VAL A 73 10.41 -0.03 14.16
C VAL A 73 11.27 1.23 14.02
N LEU A 74 11.32 2.10 15.06
CA LEU A 74 12.08 3.36 14.98
C LEU A 74 13.54 3.21 14.52
N PRO A 75 14.29 2.15 14.89
CA PRO A 75 15.65 1.96 14.38
C PRO A 75 15.74 1.83 12.85
N HIS A 76 14.69 1.34 12.19
CA HIS A 76 14.67 1.10 10.74
C HIS A 76 14.34 2.35 9.92
N ILE A 77 13.75 3.36 10.55
CA ILE A 77 13.37 4.62 9.89
C ILE A 77 14.20 5.80 10.36
N ILE A 78 15.28 5.58 11.10
CA ILE A 78 16.06 6.67 11.72
C ILE A 78 16.51 7.73 10.71
N ASP A 79 16.87 7.31 9.50
CA ASP A 79 17.34 8.17 8.41
C ASP A 79 16.20 8.85 7.62
N MET A 80 14.95 8.47 7.89
CA MET A 80 13.77 9.03 7.21
C MET A 80 13.49 10.45 7.74
N SER A 81 13.35 11.43 6.86
CA SER A 81 13.14 12.82 7.27
C SER A 81 11.80 13.01 7.98
N ILE A 82 11.78 13.82 9.04
CA ILE A 82 10.53 14.26 9.69
C ILE A 82 9.87 15.31 8.78
N THR A 83 8.70 14.98 8.22
CA THR A 83 7.98 15.84 7.27
C THR A 83 6.69 16.43 7.83
N CYS A 84 6.17 15.86 8.92
CA CYS A 84 4.91 16.25 9.53
C CYS A 84 5.10 16.44 11.04
N SER A 85 4.37 17.37 11.65
CA SER A 85 4.49 17.67 13.09
C SER A 85 3.61 16.78 13.98
N SER A 86 2.61 16.11 13.40
CA SER A 86 1.65 15.24 14.10
C SER A 86 1.08 14.17 13.16
N SER A 87 0.52 13.11 13.76
CA SER A 87 -0.26 12.07 13.07
C SER A 87 -1.41 12.66 12.27
N TYR A 88 -2.06 13.71 12.79
CA TYR A 88 -3.08 14.46 12.07
C TYR A 88 -2.57 14.98 10.72
N ILE A 89 -1.47 15.75 10.73
CA ILE A 89 -0.89 16.33 9.51
C ILE A 89 -0.36 15.25 8.57
N LEU A 90 0.23 14.18 9.11
CA LEU A 90 0.72 13.04 8.33
C LEU A 90 -0.42 12.36 7.56
N GLU A 91 -1.49 11.97 8.25
CA GLU A 91 -2.62 11.27 7.65
C GLU A 91 -3.42 12.20 6.70
N GLU A 92 -3.51 13.51 6.96
CA GLU A 92 -4.10 14.47 5.99
C GLU A 92 -3.24 14.63 4.73
N SER A 93 -1.91 14.63 4.88
CA SER A 93 -0.98 14.71 3.75
C SER A 93 -1.04 13.44 2.90
N PHE A 94 -1.13 12.28 3.55
CA PHE A 94 -1.38 11.01 2.88
C PHE A 94 -2.74 11.01 2.17
N TRP A 95 -3.81 11.47 2.83
CA TRP A 95 -5.14 11.54 2.24
C TRP A 95 -5.15 12.40 0.98
N LYS A 96 -4.44 13.53 0.98
CA LYS A 96 -4.27 14.34 -0.22
C LYS A 96 -3.60 13.56 -1.36
N PHE A 97 -2.49 12.86 -1.06
CA PHE A 97 -1.81 12.02 -2.04
C PHE A 97 -2.70 10.89 -2.58
N TRP A 98 -3.49 10.26 -1.70
CA TRP A 98 -4.51 9.29 -2.08
C TRP A 98 -5.51 9.90 -3.07
N MET A 99 -6.11 11.05 -2.74
CA MET A 99 -7.10 11.69 -3.61
C MET A 99 -6.56 12.07 -4.99
N GLU A 100 -5.29 12.50 -5.06
CA GLU A 100 -4.62 12.81 -6.32
C GLU A 100 -4.38 11.57 -7.20
N ASN A 101 -4.36 10.37 -6.61
CA ASN A 101 -3.93 9.15 -7.28
C ASN A 101 -4.94 7.99 -7.28
N LYS A 102 -6.09 8.12 -6.60
CA LYS A 102 -7.05 7.00 -6.41
C LYS A 102 -7.73 6.52 -7.68
N GLU A 103 -7.90 7.40 -8.67
CA GLU A 103 -8.66 7.08 -9.88
C GLU A 103 -8.04 5.89 -10.61
N ASP A 104 -8.87 4.89 -10.92
CA ASP A 104 -8.52 3.61 -11.57
C ASP A 104 -7.44 2.77 -10.87
N ALA A 105 -7.07 3.09 -9.63
CA ALA A 105 -6.00 2.40 -8.92
C ALA A 105 -6.50 1.12 -8.23
N ILE A 106 -5.75 0.03 -8.39
CA ILE A 106 -5.84 -1.15 -7.53
C ILE A 106 -5.06 -0.84 -6.26
N VAL A 107 -5.77 -0.70 -5.14
CA VAL A 107 -5.14 -0.47 -3.83
C VAL A 107 -4.68 -1.80 -3.25
N ILE A 108 -3.42 -1.85 -2.81
CA ILE A 108 -2.82 -3.03 -2.20
C ILE A 108 -2.07 -2.66 -0.92
N ALA A 109 -1.97 -3.62 -0.01
CA ALA A 109 -1.08 -3.56 1.15
C ALA A 109 -0.72 -5.00 1.58
N HIS A 110 0.42 -5.18 2.25
CA HIS A 110 0.78 -6.48 2.82
C HIS A 110 0.31 -6.53 4.28
N CYS A 111 -0.53 -7.51 4.64
CA CYS A 111 -1.13 -7.61 5.97
C CYS A 111 -1.94 -6.36 6.36
N ALA A 112 -2.83 -5.93 5.45
CA ALA A 112 -3.56 -4.65 5.49
C ALA A 112 -4.42 -4.41 6.75
N SER A 113 -4.77 -5.47 7.46
CA SER A 113 -5.57 -5.41 8.68
C SER A 113 -4.69 -5.72 9.89
N PRO A 114 -4.67 -4.87 10.93
CA PRO A 114 -5.56 -3.71 11.15
C PRO A 114 -5.01 -2.35 10.68
N VAL A 115 -3.79 -2.30 10.16
CA VAL A 115 -3.01 -1.05 10.08
C VAL A 115 -3.50 -0.15 8.93
N GLU A 116 -3.41 -0.58 7.68
CA GLU A 116 -3.79 0.22 6.50
C GLU A 116 -5.30 0.44 6.45
N THR A 117 -6.07 -0.59 6.81
CA THR A 117 -7.53 -0.45 6.97
C THR A 117 -7.89 0.59 8.04
N GLY A 118 -7.15 0.62 9.16
CA GLY A 118 -7.28 1.64 10.20
C GLY A 118 -6.88 3.03 9.72
N LEU A 119 -5.79 3.17 8.96
CA LEU A 119 -5.36 4.44 8.36
C LEU A 119 -6.46 5.04 7.47
N PHE A 120 -6.97 4.29 6.50
CA PHE A 120 -8.02 4.79 5.61
C PHE A 120 -9.31 5.10 6.37
N ARG A 121 -9.68 4.26 7.34
CA ARG A 121 -10.84 4.51 8.20
C ARG A 121 -10.70 5.84 8.95
N ARG A 122 -9.56 6.10 9.60
CA ARG A 122 -9.31 7.37 10.29
C ARG A 122 -9.35 8.55 9.34
N CYS A 123 -8.78 8.42 8.14
CA CYS A 123 -8.83 9.50 7.13
C CYS A 123 -10.27 9.84 6.72
N VAL A 124 -11.12 8.83 6.52
CA VAL A 124 -12.54 9.01 6.17
C VAL A 124 -13.33 9.58 7.34
N GLU A 125 -13.20 9.01 8.54
CA GLU A 125 -13.97 9.39 9.73
C GLU A 125 -13.70 10.84 10.20
N ARG A 126 -12.55 11.43 9.84
CA ARG A 126 -12.24 12.84 10.12
C ARG A 126 -13.15 13.84 9.43
N ASP A 127 -13.69 13.48 8.26
CA ASP A 127 -14.60 14.31 7.47
C ASP A 127 -15.59 13.40 6.75
N LEU A 128 -16.37 12.68 7.56
CA LEU A 128 -17.25 11.61 7.08
C LEU A 128 -18.25 12.11 6.04
N GLU A 129 -18.77 13.33 6.20
CA GLU A 129 -19.74 13.94 5.29
C GLU A 129 -19.19 14.04 3.86
N ASN A 130 -17.93 14.44 3.71
CA ASN A 130 -17.33 14.63 2.39
C ASN A 130 -16.52 13.42 1.89
N ARG A 131 -16.00 12.56 2.79
CA ARG A 131 -15.05 11.48 2.44
C ARG A 131 -15.65 10.09 2.40
N MET A 132 -16.91 9.88 2.82
CA MET A 132 -17.49 8.54 2.94
C MET A 132 -17.45 7.69 1.66
N GLY A 133 -17.46 8.33 0.49
CA GLY A 133 -17.39 7.66 -0.81
C GLY A 133 -15.98 7.56 -1.41
N ASP A 134 -14.97 8.10 -0.72
CA ASP A 134 -13.63 8.29 -1.28
C ASP A 134 -12.58 7.33 -0.73
N GLY A 135 -12.91 6.54 0.30
CA GLY A 135 -12.03 5.48 0.78
C GLY A 135 -11.85 4.34 -0.25
N PRO A 136 -10.87 3.44 -0.05
CA PRO A 136 -10.68 2.28 -0.92
C PRO A 136 -11.94 1.41 -0.96
N TYR A 137 -12.53 1.28 -2.15
CA TYR A 137 -13.69 0.44 -2.40
C TYR A 137 -13.53 -0.23 -3.78
N PRO A 138 -13.79 -1.55 -3.92
CA PRO A 138 -14.44 -2.44 -2.97
C PRO A 138 -13.54 -2.99 -1.85
N ALA A 139 -12.21 -2.88 -1.96
CA ALA A 139 -11.27 -3.40 -0.96
C ALA A 139 -9.89 -2.75 -1.05
N ILE A 140 -9.12 -2.87 0.03
CA ILE A 140 -7.66 -2.93 -0.02
C ILE A 140 -7.30 -4.38 -0.28
N ASN A 141 -6.60 -4.67 -1.39
CA ASN A 141 -6.25 -6.04 -1.75
C ASN A 141 -5.02 -6.47 -0.95
N ASP A 142 -5.19 -7.48 -0.10
CA ASP A 142 -4.09 -7.96 0.74
C ASP A 142 -3.14 -8.87 -0.05
N VAL A 143 -1.88 -8.46 -0.17
CA VAL A 143 -0.82 -9.23 -0.82
C VAL A 143 -0.67 -10.62 -0.17
N ALA A 144 -0.90 -10.72 1.15
CA ALA A 144 -0.85 -12.00 1.86
C ALA A 144 -1.86 -13.02 1.31
N THR A 145 -3.05 -12.57 0.88
CA THR A 145 -4.08 -13.44 0.29
C THR A 145 -3.66 -13.92 -1.10
N LEU A 146 -3.05 -13.04 -1.90
CA LEU A 146 -2.47 -13.42 -3.20
C LEU A 146 -1.37 -14.48 -3.03
N LEU A 147 -0.49 -14.29 -2.05
CA LEU A 147 0.56 -15.26 -1.71
C LEU A 147 -0.02 -16.60 -1.24
N MET A 148 -1.09 -16.57 -0.42
CA MET A 148 -1.80 -17.78 0.01
C MET A 148 -2.32 -18.59 -1.18
N LEU A 149 -2.95 -17.94 -2.16
CA LEU A 149 -3.49 -18.60 -3.37
C LEU A 149 -2.39 -19.24 -4.23
N LEU A 150 -1.16 -18.73 -4.15
CA LEU A 150 0.00 -19.27 -4.85
C LEU A 150 0.74 -20.36 -4.05
N GLY A 151 0.30 -20.68 -2.83
CA GLY A 151 0.98 -21.61 -1.94
C GLY A 151 2.29 -21.08 -1.37
N GLU A 152 2.41 -19.76 -1.26
CA GLU A 152 3.60 -19.06 -0.75
C GLU A 152 3.43 -18.67 0.71
N ARG A 153 4.53 -18.28 1.36
CA ARG A 153 4.48 -17.72 2.72
C ARG A 153 3.74 -16.38 2.71
N ILE A 154 2.73 -16.25 3.55
CA ILE A 154 1.84 -15.08 3.59
C ILE A 154 2.40 -13.93 4.46
N ASP A 155 3.34 -14.24 5.34
CA ASP A 155 3.84 -13.36 6.40
C ASP A 155 5.06 -12.53 5.98
N SER A 156 5.54 -12.67 4.75
CA SER A 156 6.76 -11.98 4.30
C SER A 156 6.82 -11.85 2.78
N VAL A 157 6.60 -10.62 2.28
CA VAL A 157 6.87 -10.26 0.87
C VAL A 157 8.36 -10.34 0.54
N ASP A 158 9.25 -10.07 1.50
CA ASP A 158 10.70 -10.20 1.31
C ASP A 158 11.12 -11.63 1.01
N THR A 159 10.54 -12.62 1.70
CA THR A 159 10.82 -14.04 1.42
C THR A 159 10.42 -14.41 0.00
N TYR A 160 9.27 -13.91 -0.45
CA TYR A 160 8.81 -14.10 -1.81
C TYR A 160 9.74 -13.42 -2.83
N ASN A 161 10.07 -12.15 -2.63
CA ASN A 161 10.92 -11.37 -3.52
C ASN A 161 12.31 -12.02 -3.66
N ASN A 162 12.91 -12.44 -2.54
CA ASN A 162 14.18 -13.15 -2.53
C ASN A 162 14.12 -14.49 -3.30
N LYS A 163 13.07 -15.29 -3.10
CA LYS A 163 12.88 -16.57 -3.80
C LYS A 163 12.85 -16.41 -5.32
N TYR A 164 12.29 -15.32 -5.81
CA TYR A 164 12.13 -15.05 -7.24
C TYR A 164 13.19 -14.09 -7.81
N GLY A 165 14.19 -13.69 -7.01
CA GLY A 165 15.24 -12.76 -7.44
C GLY A 165 14.70 -11.37 -7.82
N ILE A 166 13.59 -10.95 -7.21
CA ILE A 166 12.95 -9.66 -7.47
C ILE A 166 13.69 -8.57 -6.69
N ILE A 167 14.09 -7.52 -7.39
CA ILE A 167 14.77 -6.37 -6.80
C ILE A 167 13.72 -5.35 -6.37
N VAL A 168 13.72 -5.01 -5.07
CA VAL A 168 12.93 -3.89 -4.54
C VAL A 168 13.62 -2.58 -4.97
N PRO A 169 12.95 -1.68 -5.70
CA PRO A 169 13.54 -0.45 -6.26
C PRO A 169 13.74 0.66 -5.21
N PHE A 170 13.95 0.29 -3.95
CA PHE A 170 14.16 1.23 -2.85
C PHE A 170 15.24 0.70 -1.91
N LYS A 171 16.16 1.58 -1.51
CA LYS A 171 17.21 1.24 -0.56
C LYS A 171 16.66 1.39 0.87
N GLY A 172 16.19 0.30 1.42
CA GLY A 172 15.69 0.22 2.80
C GLY A 172 15.71 -1.21 3.31
N THR A 173 14.99 -1.45 4.41
CA THR A 173 14.75 -2.77 5.00
C THR A 173 13.31 -2.85 5.46
N SER A 174 12.85 -4.03 5.84
CA SER A 174 11.57 -4.21 6.53
C SER A 174 11.44 -3.23 7.71
N HIS A 175 10.21 -2.77 7.96
CA HIS A 175 9.84 -1.67 8.88
C HIS A 175 10.17 -0.25 8.40
N HIS A 176 10.65 -0.09 7.16
CA HIS A 176 10.71 1.21 6.52
C HIS A 176 9.53 1.31 5.55
N PRO A 177 8.55 2.21 5.78
CA PRO A 177 7.26 2.07 5.10
C PRO A 177 7.34 2.28 3.59
N MET A 178 8.30 3.10 3.11
CA MET A 178 8.57 3.18 1.67
C MET A 178 9.16 1.88 1.08
N TYR A 179 10.03 1.20 1.82
CA TYR A 179 10.58 -0.09 1.40
C TYR A 179 9.48 -1.13 1.35
N ASP A 180 8.65 -1.20 2.40
CA ASP A 180 7.58 -2.20 2.51
C ASP A 180 6.48 -1.99 1.45
N ALA A 181 6.11 -0.74 1.15
CA ALA A 181 5.22 -0.42 0.03
C ALA A 181 5.83 -0.82 -1.34
N GLU A 182 7.12 -0.59 -1.56
CA GLU A 182 7.79 -1.03 -2.80
C GLU A 182 7.90 -2.55 -2.90
N ALA A 183 8.27 -3.21 -1.80
CA ALA A 183 8.38 -4.66 -1.72
C ALA A 183 7.03 -5.33 -1.98
N ALA A 184 5.95 -4.78 -1.42
CA ALA A 184 4.58 -5.21 -1.68
C ALA A 184 4.16 -4.99 -3.14
N ALA A 185 4.50 -3.84 -3.74
CA ALA A 185 4.18 -3.53 -5.14
C ALA A 185 4.84 -4.51 -6.12
N VAL A 186 6.17 -4.70 -6.03
CA VAL A 186 6.88 -5.63 -6.93
C VAL A 186 6.46 -7.09 -6.70
N CYS A 187 6.17 -7.46 -5.45
CA CYS A 187 5.63 -8.77 -5.11
C CYS A 187 4.27 -8.98 -5.78
N TRP A 188 3.35 -8.00 -5.65
CA TRP A 188 2.02 -8.05 -6.25
C TRP A 188 2.10 -8.18 -7.77
N GLU A 189 2.89 -7.33 -8.45
CA GLU A 189 3.04 -7.37 -9.91
C GLU A 189 3.47 -8.75 -10.40
N HIS A 190 4.52 -9.31 -9.79
CA HIS A 190 5.02 -10.62 -10.15
C HIS A 190 4.03 -11.73 -9.80
N ALA A 191 3.50 -11.74 -8.57
CA ALA A 191 2.57 -12.76 -8.09
C ALA A 191 1.27 -12.78 -8.89
N PHE A 192 0.72 -11.60 -9.19
CA PHE A 192 -0.51 -11.48 -9.97
C PHE A 192 -0.29 -11.94 -11.42
N SER A 193 0.86 -11.63 -12.01
CA SER A 193 1.17 -12.11 -13.38
C SER A 193 1.20 -13.65 -13.48
N ARG A 194 1.61 -14.34 -12.41
CA ARG A 194 1.60 -15.81 -12.34
C ARG A 194 0.20 -16.40 -12.32
N LEU A 195 -0.82 -15.64 -11.90
CA LEU A 195 -2.21 -16.07 -11.95
C LEU A 195 -2.83 -15.83 -13.33
N THR A 196 -2.43 -14.77 -14.02
CA THR A 196 -2.99 -14.40 -15.34
C THR A 196 -2.38 -15.17 -16.52
N LEU A 197 -1.27 -15.88 -16.29
CA LEU A 197 -0.58 -16.69 -17.30
C LEU A 197 -0.97 -18.19 -17.26
N LYS A 198 -1.98 -18.55 -16.48
CA LYS A 198 -2.59 -19.89 -16.47
C LYS A 198 -3.88 -19.89 -17.30
#